data_AF-A0A087NHJ9-F1
#
_entry.id   AF-A0A087NHJ9-F1
#
_cell.length_a   1.000
_cell.length_b   1.000
_cell.length_c   1.000
_cell.angle_alpha   90.00
_cell.angle_beta   90.00
_cell.angle_gamma   90.00
#
_symmetry.space_group_name_H-M   'P 1'
#
loop_
_entity.id
_entity.type
_entity.pdbx_description
1 polymer ?
#
loop_
_entity_poly.entity_id
_entity_poly.type
_entity_poly.pdbx_seq_one_letter_code
_entity_poly.pdbx_strand_id
1 'polypeptide(L)'
;MYPLAADQPYPRNQWWVAAYASELGRTLLARDILGEPVLFYRTENGDPVALAGICPHRAFPLERGRLVGDAVQCGYHGFTFAADGHCQFVPSQKNVPQKSALRRYPIVERGNLLWIWTGQESLADPGLIPDMEAIGPGNLDWVVEQHPLATVDARYTLLIENLLDLSHVTFIHANTIPGGSKVVEIPVTLAETERSLTVQRNGQNLPVNGGAKVGHSAA
;
A
#
# COMPACT_ATOMS: atom_id res chain seq x y z
N MET A 1 -6.40 -10.41 -24.03
CA MET A 1 -5.23 -9.90 -24.78
C MET A 1 -5.55 -8.48 -25.20
N TYR A 2 -4.63 -7.55 -25.02
CA TYR A 2 -4.88 -6.10 -25.03
C TYR A 2 -5.74 -5.56 -26.20
N PRO A 3 -6.46 -4.44 -25.98
CA PRO A 3 -6.56 -3.70 -24.71
C PRO A 3 -7.38 -4.45 -23.66
N LEU A 4 -7.08 -4.22 -22.38
CA LEU A 4 -7.96 -4.66 -21.30
C LEU A 4 -9.22 -3.79 -21.34
N ALA A 5 -10.40 -4.40 -21.47
CA ALA A 5 -11.67 -3.72 -21.67
C ALA A 5 -12.35 -3.24 -20.37
N ALA A 6 -11.61 -3.05 -19.28
CA ALA A 6 -12.17 -2.75 -17.97
C ALA A 6 -12.02 -1.27 -17.59
N ASP A 7 -13.14 -0.57 -17.40
CA ASP A 7 -13.20 0.84 -16.96
C ASP A 7 -12.60 1.06 -15.56
N GLN A 8 -12.61 0.03 -14.71
CA GLN A 8 -11.93 0.01 -13.40
C GLN A 8 -11.12 -1.29 -13.25
N PRO A 9 -9.81 -1.29 -13.54
CA PRO A 9 -9.00 -2.50 -13.59
C PRO A 9 -8.47 -2.94 -12.21
N TYR A 10 -9.01 -2.38 -11.12
CA TYR A 10 -8.52 -2.62 -9.77
C TYR A 10 -9.40 -3.65 -9.05
N PRO A 11 -8.86 -4.82 -8.67
CA PRO A 11 -9.54 -5.67 -7.71
C PRO A 11 -9.60 -4.94 -6.35
N ARG A 12 -10.83 -4.64 -5.91
CA ARG A 12 -11.09 -3.87 -4.67
C ARG A 12 -11.24 -4.76 -3.44
N ASN A 13 -11.75 -5.98 -3.61
CA ASN A 13 -11.91 -6.94 -2.51
C ASN A 13 -10.59 -7.70 -2.25
N GLN A 14 -9.52 -6.95 -1.98
CA GLN A 14 -8.21 -7.47 -1.59
C GLN A 14 -7.42 -6.39 -0.84
N TRP A 15 -6.42 -6.82 -0.08
CA TRP A 15 -5.52 -5.90 0.61
C TRP A 15 -4.48 -5.32 -0.33
N TRP A 16 -4.30 -4.00 -0.24
CA TRP A 16 -3.25 -3.24 -0.92
C TRP A 16 -2.36 -2.56 0.10
N VAL A 17 -1.07 -2.42 -0.18
CA VAL A 17 -0.19 -1.55 0.61
C VAL A 17 -0.53 -0.10 0.29
N ALA A 18 -0.92 0.67 1.30
CA ALA A 18 -1.25 2.09 1.18
C ALA A 18 -0.06 3.00 1.47
N ALA A 19 0.75 2.62 2.46
CA ALA A 19 1.86 3.40 2.98
C ALA A 19 2.78 2.52 3.84
N TYR A 20 4.00 2.99 4.10
CA TYR A 20 4.77 2.52 5.25
C TYR A 20 4.11 3.00 6.55
N ALA A 21 4.19 2.18 7.59
CA ALA A 21 3.68 2.54 8.92
C ALA A 21 4.33 3.82 9.49
N SER A 22 5.59 4.07 9.12
CA SER A 22 6.39 5.24 9.49
C SER A 22 5.92 6.55 8.82
N GLU A 23 5.18 6.47 7.72
CA GLU A 23 4.62 7.67 7.04
C GLU A 23 3.45 8.26 7.82
N LEU A 24 2.76 7.44 8.63
CA LEU A 24 1.59 7.87 9.38
C LEU A 24 1.96 8.33 10.78
N GLY A 25 1.48 9.51 11.12
CA GLY A 25 1.48 10.07 12.47
C GLY A 25 0.24 10.92 12.69
N ARG A 26 0.36 11.97 13.50
CA ARG A 26 -0.74 12.92 13.76
C ARG A 26 -0.93 13.95 12.65
N THR A 27 -0.01 14.03 11.69
CA THR A 27 -0.17 14.85 10.50
C THR A 27 -1.10 14.13 9.52
N LEU A 28 -2.10 14.85 9.01
CA LEU A 28 -2.99 14.36 7.98
C LEU A 28 -2.20 14.11 6.68
N LEU A 29 -2.27 12.88 6.17
CA LEU A 29 -1.67 12.47 4.91
C LEU A 29 -2.80 12.08 3.95
N ALA A 30 -2.79 12.58 2.72
CA ALA A 30 -3.69 12.07 1.69
C ALA A 30 -2.93 11.39 0.56
N ARG A 31 -3.55 10.36 0.00
CA ARG A 31 -3.02 9.60 -1.13
C ARG A 31 -4.17 9.02 -1.94
N ASP A 32 -4.03 9.03 -3.26
CA ASP A 32 -4.95 8.33 -4.14
C ASP A 32 -4.66 6.83 -4.11
N ILE A 33 -5.66 6.05 -3.72
CA ILE A 33 -5.61 4.58 -3.68
C ILE A 33 -6.68 4.05 -4.63
N LEU A 34 -6.25 3.41 -5.72
CA LEU A 34 -7.15 2.83 -6.75
C LEU A 34 -8.18 3.84 -7.29
N GLY A 35 -7.73 5.09 -7.48
CA GLY A 35 -8.54 6.20 -7.98
C GLY A 35 -9.44 6.88 -6.95
N GLU A 36 -9.31 6.54 -5.67
CA GLU A 36 -10.04 7.20 -4.58
C GLU A 36 -9.06 8.00 -3.68
N PRO A 37 -9.32 9.30 -3.41
CA PRO A 37 -8.55 10.06 -2.44
C PRO A 37 -8.84 9.54 -1.03
N VAL A 38 -7.82 9.05 -0.34
CA VAL A 38 -7.92 8.51 1.03
C VAL A 38 -7.09 9.37 1.96
N LEU A 39 -7.68 9.74 3.09
CA LEU A 39 -7.04 10.44 4.20
C LEU A 39 -6.56 9.43 5.26
N PHE A 40 -5.31 9.58 5.65
CA PHE A 40 -4.62 8.76 6.64
C PHE A 40 -4.12 9.62 7.79
N TYR A 41 -4.20 9.08 9.00
CA TYR A 41 -3.56 9.62 10.20
C TYR A 41 -3.55 8.55 11.30
N ARG A 42 -2.93 8.85 12.44
CA ARG A 42 -3.03 8.05 13.67
C ARG A 42 -3.86 8.75 14.73
N THR A 43 -4.64 7.98 15.48
CA THR A 43 -5.28 8.45 16.71
C THR A 43 -4.24 8.81 17.77
N GLU A 44 -4.66 9.42 18.87
CA GLU A 44 -3.80 9.70 20.04
C GLU A 44 -3.25 8.41 20.67
N ASN A 45 -3.98 7.31 20.54
CA ASN A 45 -3.54 5.97 20.96
C ASN A 45 -2.59 5.29 19.95
N GLY A 46 -2.34 5.93 18.80
CA GLY A 46 -1.45 5.41 17.76
C GLY A 46 -2.14 4.52 16.73
N ASP A 47 -3.45 4.27 16.84
CA ASP A 47 -4.18 3.43 15.89
C ASP A 47 -4.27 4.09 14.51
N PRO A 48 -4.02 3.36 13.41
CA PRO A 48 -4.14 3.90 12.07
C PRO A 48 -5.61 4.13 11.69
N VAL A 49 -5.87 5.24 11.02
CA VAL A 49 -7.19 5.62 10.50
C VAL A 49 -7.09 5.86 9.00
N ALA A 50 -8.08 5.34 8.25
CA ALA A 50 -8.25 5.58 6.82
C ALA A 50 -9.70 5.98 6.52
N LEU A 51 -9.89 7.20 6.01
CA LEU A 51 -11.20 7.78 5.69
C LEU A 51 -11.21 8.31 4.25
N ALA A 52 -12.39 8.50 3.66
CA ALA A 52 -12.51 9.26 2.42
C ALA A 52 -11.86 10.64 2.58
N GLY A 53 -10.97 11.01 1.66
CA GLY A 53 -10.18 12.24 1.74
C GLY A 53 -10.93 13.51 1.35
N ILE A 54 -12.17 13.39 0.89
CA ILE A 54 -12.96 14.50 0.37
C ILE A 54 -14.19 14.73 1.24
N CYS A 55 -14.35 15.96 1.73
CA CYS A 55 -15.48 16.35 2.55
C CYS A 55 -16.80 16.24 1.76
N PRO A 56 -17.83 15.50 2.25
CA PRO A 56 -19.07 15.28 1.53
C PRO A 56 -19.94 16.53 1.40
N HIS A 57 -19.63 17.61 2.13
CA HIS A 57 -20.36 18.87 2.04
C HIS A 57 -20.12 19.58 0.70
N ARG A 58 -18.86 19.90 0.38
CA ARG A 58 -18.49 20.70 -0.82
C ARG A 58 -17.15 20.26 -1.42
N ALA A 59 -16.84 18.97 -1.35
CA ALA A 59 -15.66 18.36 -1.95
C ALA A 59 -14.31 18.98 -1.55
N PHE A 60 -14.20 19.49 -0.32
CA PHE A 60 -12.94 20.03 0.19
C PHE A 60 -11.96 18.89 0.57
N PRO A 61 -10.69 18.94 0.15
CA PRO A 61 -9.68 17.96 0.54
C PRO A 61 -9.37 18.06 2.04
N LEU A 62 -9.66 16.99 2.77
CA LEU A 62 -9.60 16.97 4.23
C LEU A 62 -8.17 17.03 4.77
N GLU A 63 -7.15 16.69 3.98
CA GLU A 63 -5.74 16.89 4.32
C GLU A 63 -5.40 18.36 4.63
N ARG A 64 -6.16 19.31 4.05
CA ARG A 64 -6.04 20.75 4.27
C ARG A 64 -6.88 21.22 5.46
N GLY A 65 -7.41 20.28 6.24
CA GLY A 65 -8.08 20.50 7.51
C GLY A 65 -7.11 20.42 8.69
N ARG A 66 -7.60 19.93 9.82
CA ARG A 66 -6.80 19.67 11.02
C ARG A 66 -7.42 18.58 11.89
N LEU A 67 -6.62 18.00 12.77
CA LEU A 67 -7.14 17.16 13.85
C LEU A 67 -7.64 18.02 15.03
N VAL A 68 -8.75 17.60 15.63
CA VAL A 68 -9.31 18.12 16.88
C VAL A 68 -9.57 16.90 17.77
N GLY A 69 -8.64 16.60 18.68
CA GLY A 69 -8.53 15.25 19.24
C GLY A 69 -8.30 14.25 18.12
N ASP A 70 -9.05 13.14 18.10
CA ASP A 70 -9.00 12.15 17.00
C ASP A 70 -9.96 12.44 15.85
N ALA A 71 -10.69 13.54 15.89
CA ALA A 71 -11.61 13.91 14.83
C ALA A 71 -10.91 14.78 13.77
N VAL A 72 -11.18 14.54 12.49
CA VAL A 72 -10.75 15.44 11.42
C VAL A 72 -11.77 16.56 11.23
N GLN A 73 -11.30 17.79 11.33
CA GLN A 73 -12.10 18.98 11.04
C GLN A 73 -11.74 19.54 9.66
N CYS A 74 -12.76 19.63 8.81
CA CYS A 74 -12.67 20.19 7.47
C CYS A 74 -12.28 21.67 7.52
N GLY A 75 -11.24 22.04 6.77
CA GLY A 75 -10.72 23.41 6.69
C GLY A 75 -11.65 24.41 5.98
N TYR A 76 -12.74 23.96 5.36
CA TYR A 76 -13.68 24.86 4.67
C TYR A 76 -14.77 25.41 5.59
N HIS A 77 -15.68 24.54 6.06
CA HIS A 77 -16.85 24.95 6.86
C HIS A 77 -16.86 24.32 8.25
N GLY A 78 -15.75 23.71 8.68
CA GLY A 78 -15.59 23.17 10.04
C GLY A 78 -16.39 21.90 10.35
N PHE A 79 -16.94 21.21 9.34
CA PHE A 79 -17.51 19.87 9.52
C PHE A 79 -16.46 18.97 10.16
N THR A 80 -16.83 18.29 11.24
CA THR A 80 -15.90 17.49 12.03
C THR A 80 -16.35 16.04 12.03
N PHE A 81 -15.43 15.13 11.69
CA PHE A 81 -15.68 13.71 11.50
C PHE A 81 -14.82 12.90 12.46
N ALA A 82 -15.43 11.98 13.19
CA ALA A 82 -14.73 11.06 14.08
C ALA A 82 -13.86 10.07 13.29
N ALA A 83 -13.00 9.34 13.99
CA ALA A 83 -12.11 8.34 13.39
C ALA A 83 -12.83 7.16 12.71
N ASP A 84 -14.09 6.92 13.06
CA ASP A 84 -14.96 5.95 12.38
C ASP A 84 -15.66 6.52 11.13
N GLY A 85 -15.44 7.81 10.83
CA GLY A 85 -16.04 8.52 9.70
C GLY A 85 -17.37 9.21 10.03
N HIS A 86 -17.96 8.99 11.20
CA HIS A 86 -19.22 9.64 11.57
C HIS A 86 -19.03 11.17 11.69
N CYS A 87 -19.91 11.95 11.04
CA CYS A 87 -19.90 13.40 11.22
C CYS A 87 -20.48 13.73 12.60
N GLN A 88 -19.65 14.24 13.52
CA GLN A 88 -20.10 14.51 14.89
C GLN A 88 -20.52 15.96 15.10
N PHE A 89 -20.09 16.89 14.22
CA PHE A 89 -20.35 18.31 14.41
C PHE A 89 -20.41 19.08 13.09
N VAL A 90 -21.42 19.95 12.99
CA VAL A 90 -21.62 20.91 11.90
C VAL A 90 -21.78 22.30 12.50
N PRO A 91 -20.86 23.25 12.27
CA PRO A 91 -20.91 24.55 12.96
C PRO A 91 -22.18 25.37 12.73
N SER A 92 -22.82 25.22 11.55
CA SER A 92 -23.96 26.05 11.14
C SER A 92 -25.32 25.55 11.67
N GLN A 93 -25.38 24.40 12.33
CA GLN A 93 -26.65 23.79 12.73
C GLN A 93 -26.52 22.82 13.91
N LYS A 94 -27.61 22.62 14.65
CA LYS A 94 -27.62 21.70 15.81
C LYS A 94 -27.61 20.22 15.41
N ASN A 95 -28.29 19.87 14.32
CA ASN A 95 -28.45 18.48 13.90
C ASN A 95 -27.43 18.10 12.83
N VAL A 96 -26.82 16.93 12.91
CA VAL A 96 -25.96 16.41 11.84
C VAL A 96 -26.83 15.79 10.72
N PRO A 97 -26.58 16.08 9.43
CA PRO A 97 -27.27 15.40 8.33
C PRO A 97 -26.93 13.90 8.28
N GLN A 98 -27.94 13.03 8.11
CA GLN A 98 -27.74 11.56 8.07
C GLN A 98 -26.74 11.08 6.99
N LYS A 99 -26.60 11.81 5.88
CA LYS A 99 -25.71 11.46 4.75
C LYS A 99 -24.41 12.27 4.74
N SER A 100 -23.89 12.63 5.91
CA SER A 100 -22.66 13.40 6.04
C SER A 100 -21.47 12.56 6.53
N ALA A 101 -21.64 11.27 6.82
CA ALA A 101 -20.52 10.42 7.20
C ALA A 101 -19.52 10.25 6.04
N LEU A 102 -18.24 10.18 6.40
CA LEU A 102 -17.18 9.73 5.50
C LEU A 102 -17.23 8.22 5.36
N ARG A 103 -16.87 7.74 4.17
CA ARG A 103 -16.53 6.32 4.01
C ARG A 103 -15.29 6.04 4.87
N ARG A 104 -15.35 4.96 5.65
CA ARG A 104 -14.21 4.36 6.34
C ARG A 104 -13.65 3.24 5.49
N TYR A 105 -12.32 3.09 5.49
CA TYR A 105 -11.65 1.95 4.88
C TYR A 105 -11.04 1.07 5.98
N PRO A 106 -11.27 -0.25 5.97
CA PRO A 106 -10.50 -1.15 6.82
C PRO A 106 -9.01 -0.97 6.56
N ILE A 107 -8.25 -0.82 7.64
CA ILE A 107 -6.80 -0.63 7.62
C ILE A 107 -6.16 -1.53 8.67
N VAL A 108 -5.05 -2.17 8.30
CA VAL A 108 -4.27 -3.07 9.18
C VAL A 108 -2.81 -2.69 9.08
N GLU A 109 -2.16 -2.53 10.23
CA GLU A 109 -0.71 -2.40 10.30
C GLU A 109 -0.06 -3.76 10.50
N ARG A 110 0.82 -4.17 9.59
CA ARG A 110 1.56 -5.45 9.69
C ARG A 110 2.87 -5.39 8.90
N GLY A 111 3.98 -5.75 9.55
CA GLY A 111 5.31 -5.80 8.95
C GLY A 111 5.79 -4.45 8.42
N ASN A 112 5.64 -3.38 9.23
CA ASN A 112 5.97 -1.98 8.88
C ASN A 112 5.19 -1.41 7.68
N LEU A 113 4.13 -2.08 7.24
CA LEU A 113 3.25 -1.67 6.15
C LEU A 113 1.83 -1.43 6.66
N LEU A 114 1.15 -0.47 6.04
CA LEU A 114 -0.28 -0.26 6.21
C LEU A 114 -1.02 -0.85 5.02
N TRP A 115 -1.86 -1.82 5.34
CA TRP A 115 -2.71 -2.53 4.39
C TRP A 115 -4.10 -1.88 4.41
N ILE A 116 -4.62 -1.51 3.25
CA ILE A 116 -5.96 -0.93 3.08
C ILE A 116 -6.85 -1.85 2.24
N TRP A 117 -8.14 -1.89 2.58
CA TRP A 117 -9.18 -2.56 1.82
C TRP A 117 -10.17 -1.54 1.24
N THR A 118 -10.24 -1.40 -0.09
CA THR A 118 -11.14 -0.45 -0.78
C THR A 118 -12.40 -1.10 -1.33
N GLY A 119 -12.60 -2.39 -1.07
CA GLY A 119 -13.78 -3.15 -1.45
C GLY A 119 -14.93 -3.02 -0.46
N GLN A 120 -15.76 -4.04 -0.41
CA GLN A 120 -16.83 -4.16 0.58
C GLN A 120 -16.23 -4.43 1.96
N GLU A 121 -16.53 -3.59 2.95
CA GLU A 121 -15.97 -3.70 4.32
C GLU A 121 -16.28 -5.06 4.96
N SER A 122 -17.46 -5.64 4.72
CA SER A 122 -17.86 -6.95 5.24
C SER A 122 -17.04 -8.13 4.72
N LEU A 123 -16.24 -7.93 3.66
CA LEU A 123 -15.35 -8.94 3.09
C LEU A 123 -13.89 -8.75 3.50
N ALA A 124 -13.58 -7.68 4.25
CA ALA A 124 -12.23 -7.38 4.68
C ALA A 124 -11.81 -8.31 5.81
N ASP A 125 -11.07 -9.36 5.47
CA ASP A 125 -10.48 -10.29 6.44
C ASP A 125 -8.95 -10.07 6.52
N PRO A 126 -8.38 -9.68 7.67
CA PRO A 126 -6.93 -9.57 7.86
C PRO A 126 -6.13 -10.86 7.61
N GLY A 127 -6.78 -12.02 7.56
CA GLY A 127 -6.21 -13.30 7.13
C GLY A 127 -5.96 -13.41 5.61
N LEU A 128 -6.46 -12.45 4.83
CA LEU A 128 -6.20 -12.33 3.39
C LEU A 128 -4.98 -11.47 3.06
N ILE A 129 -4.35 -10.81 4.04
CA ILE A 129 -3.05 -10.16 3.85
C ILE A 129 -2.03 -11.24 3.46
N PRO A 130 -1.14 -10.99 2.48
CA PRO A 130 -0.09 -11.93 2.10
C PRO A 130 0.68 -12.45 3.32
N ASP A 131 1.10 -13.71 3.24
CA ASP A 131 1.90 -14.33 4.29
C ASP A 131 3.20 -13.54 4.49
N MET A 132 3.29 -12.88 5.65
CA MET A 132 4.40 -12.00 5.98
C MET A 132 5.72 -12.74 6.13
N GLU A 133 5.69 -14.01 6.53
CA GLU A 133 6.89 -14.85 6.59
C GLU A 133 7.38 -15.14 5.17
N ALA A 134 6.46 -15.50 4.27
CA ALA A 134 6.78 -15.77 2.87
C ALA A 134 7.32 -14.54 2.12
N ILE A 135 6.84 -13.33 2.44
CA ILE A 135 7.31 -12.08 1.80
C ILE A 135 8.45 -11.38 2.56
N GLY A 136 8.88 -11.89 3.72
CA GLY A 136 10.06 -11.43 4.47
C GLY A 136 9.76 -10.73 5.80
N PRO A 137 8.96 -9.64 5.87
CA PRO A 137 8.77 -8.85 7.10
C PRO A 137 8.19 -9.57 8.33
N GLY A 138 7.71 -10.80 8.18
CA GLY A 138 7.29 -11.68 9.29
C GLY A 138 8.42 -12.55 9.85
N ASN A 139 9.57 -12.61 9.17
CA ASN A 139 10.72 -13.39 9.62
C ASN A 139 11.58 -12.58 10.60
N LEU A 140 11.68 -13.05 11.83
CA LEU A 140 12.39 -12.37 12.92
C LEU A 140 13.93 -12.45 12.80
N ASP A 141 14.45 -13.34 11.96
CA ASP A 141 15.89 -13.45 11.70
C ASP A 141 16.37 -12.42 10.66
N TRP A 142 15.44 -11.68 10.05
CA TRP A 142 15.73 -10.75 8.95
C TRP A 142 15.69 -9.30 9.42
N VAL A 143 16.57 -8.49 8.86
CA VAL A 143 16.49 -7.03 8.98
C VAL A 143 15.65 -6.50 7.81
N VAL A 144 14.61 -5.74 8.12
CA VAL A 144 13.76 -5.08 7.12
C VAL A 144 14.22 -3.64 6.94
N GLU A 145 14.66 -3.30 5.73
CA GLU A 145 15.01 -1.93 5.35
C GLU A 145 13.88 -1.29 4.52
N GLN A 146 13.54 -0.05 4.86
CA GLN A 146 12.59 0.74 4.08
C GLN A 146 13.34 1.49 2.98
N HIS A 147 12.99 1.23 1.72
CA HIS A 147 13.52 1.94 0.56
C HIS A 147 12.64 3.15 0.15
N PRO A 148 13.20 4.12 -0.57
CA PRO A 148 12.42 5.24 -1.11
C PRO A 148 11.26 4.78 -2.00
N LEU A 149 10.12 5.46 -1.89
CA LEU A 149 8.98 5.27 -2.78
C LEU A 149 9.27 5.91 -4.14
N ALA A 150 8.95 5.19 -5.22
CA ALA A 150 9.02 5.70 -6.58
C ALA A 150 7.65 5.62 -7.26
N THR A 151 7.18 6.73 -7.82
CA THR A 151 6.00 6.76 -8.67
C THR A 151 6.38 6.33 -10.08
N VAL A 152 5.69 5.32 -10.61
CA VAL A 152 5.84 4.85 -11.98
C VAL A 152 4.57 5.19 -12.75
N ASP A 153 4.71 5.94 -13.83
CA ASP A 153 3.58 6.31 -14.70
C ASP A 153 3.22 5.15 -15.65
N ALA A 154 2.63 4.11 -15.06
CA ALA A 154 2.24 2.88 -15.74
C ALA A 154 1.07 2.21 -15.01
N ARG A 155 0.32 1.36 -15.72
CA ARG A 155 -0.63 0.46 -15.07
C ARG A 155 0.11 -0.50 -14.13
N TYR A 156 -0.42 -0.73 -12.93
CA TYR A 156 0.25 -1.56 -11.90
C TYR A 156 0.58 -2.98 -12.38
N THR A 157 -0.24 -3.53 -13.27
CA THR A 157 -0.07 -4.87 -13.85
C THR A 157 1.17 -5.00 -14.72
N LEU A 158 1.68 -3.91 -15.34
CA LEU A 158 2.97 -3.94 -16.04
C LEU A 158 4.13 -4.16 -15.07
N LEU A 159 4.04 -3.63 -13.84
CA LEU A 159 5.06 -3.87 -12.82
C LEU A 159 5.03 -5.31 -12.33
N ILE A 160 3.84 -5.89 -12.17
CA ILE A 160 3.70 -7.32 -11.84
C ILE A 160 4.31 -8.19 -12.96
N GLU A 161 3.99 -7.91 -14.22
CA GLU A 161 4.58 -8.62 -15.37
C GLU A 161 6.11 -8.45 -15.43
N ASN A 162 6.61 -7.24 -15.21
CA ASN A 162 8.04 -6.95 -15.19
C ASN A 162 8.78 -7.73 -14.08
N LEU A 163 8.23 -7.75 -12.85
CA LEU A 163 8.84 -8.44 -11.72
C LEU A 163 8.81 -9.97 -11.86
N LEU A 164 7.81 -10.53 -12.54
CA LEU A 164 7.69 -11.97 -12.76
C LEU A 164 8.51 -12.47 -13.97
N ASP A 165 8.85 -11.60 -14.91
CA ASP A 165 9.63 -11.96 -16.10
C ASP A 165 11.12 -11.66 -15.93
N LEU A 166 11.95 -12.67 -15.65
CA LEU A 166 13.40 -12.47 -15.57
C LEU A 166 14.11 -12.41 -16.94
N SER A 167 13.40 -12.53 -18.08
CA SER A 167 14.02 -12.45 -19.40
C SER A 167 14.70 -11.09 -19.65
N HIS A 168 14.14 -10.01 -19.08
CA HIS A 168 14.66 -8.65 -19.25
C HIS A 168 15.98 -8.38 -18.51
N VAL A 169 16.36 -9.23 -17.53
CA VAL A 169 17.58 -9.05 -16.73
C VAL A 169 18.84 -8.99 -17.62
N THR A 170 18.88 -9.78 -18.69
CA THR A 170 20.01 -9.81 -19.63
C THR A 170 20.19 -8.48 -20.38
N PHE A 171 19.12 -7.71 -20.57
CA PHE A 171 19.12 -6.54 -21.44
C PHE A 171 19.05 -5.24 -20.64
N ILE A 172 17.99 -5.05 -19.85
CA ILE A 172 17.77 -3.83 -19.07
C ILE A 172 18.78 -3.74 -17.91
N HIS A 173 19.13 -4.89 -17.32
CA HIS A 173 20.02 -4.95 -16.16
C HIS A 173 21.43 -5.46 -16.49
N ALA A 174 21.85 -5.42 -17.76
CA ALA A 174 23.14 -5.92 -18.22
C ALA A 174 24.35 -5.41 -17.40
N ASN A 175 24.24 -4.19 -16.86
CA ASN A 175 25.28 -3.53 -16.08
C ASN A 175 24.98 -3.43 -14.58
N THR A 176 23.80 -3.88 -14.12
CA THR A 176 23.35 -3.69 -12.73
C THR A 176 23.07 -5.00 -11.99
N ILE A 177 22.73 -6.08 -12.71
CA ILE A 177 22.50 -7.41 -12.12
C ILE A 177 23.41 -8.41 -12.85
N PRO A 178 24.43 -8.98 -12.17
CA PRO A 178 25.33 -9.95 -12.76
C PRO A 178 24.61 -11.30 -12.91
N GLY A 179 25.00 -12.04 -13.94
CA GLY A 179 24.39 -13.33 -14.31
C GLY A 179 23.93 -13.34 -15.75
N GLY A 180 23.44 -12.22 -16.27
CA GLY A 180 23.07 -12.06 -17.69
C GLY A 180 22.23 -13.23 -18.20
N SER A 181 22.63 -13.78 -19.35
CA SER A 181 21.92 -14.90 -19.99
C SER A 181 21.82 -16.15 -19.12
N LYS A 182 22.78 -16.38 -18.19
CA LYS A 182 22.75 -17.54 -17.29
C LYS A 182 21.53 -17.55 -16.40
N VAL A 183 20.96 -16.38 -16.05
CA VAL A 183 19.73 -16.31 -15.24
C VAL A 183 18.53 -16.83 -16.02
N VAL A 184 18.48 -16.53 -17.31
CA VAL A 184 17.37 -16.90 -18.21
C VAL A 184 17.41 -18.39 -18.54
N GLU A 185 18.60 -18.99 -18.59
CA GLU A 185 18.81 -20.42 -18.86
C GLU A 185 18.42 -21.33 -17.68
N ILE A 186 18.25 -20.80 -16.46
CA ILE A 186 17.88 -21.61 -15.28
C ILE A 186 16.45 -22.14 -15.45
N PRO A 187 16.23 -23.46 -15.30
CA PRO A 187 14.89 -24.04 -15.34
C PRO A 187 13.96 -23.38 -14.31
N VAL A 188 12.73 -23.12 -14.75
CA VAL A 188 11.69 -22.55 -13.92
C VAL A 188 10.89 -23.68 -13.27
N THR A 189 10.64 -23.56 -11.98
CA THR A 189 9.61 -24.33 -11.29
C THR A 189 8.44 -23.40 -10.97
N LEU A 190 7.23 -23.87 -11.25
CA LEU A 190 5.99 -23.16 -10.97
C LEU A 190 5.24 -23.87 -9.86
N ALA A 191 4.76 -23.12 -8.88
CA ALA A 191 3.79 -23.60 -7.91
C ALA A 191 2.61 -22.63 -7.89
N GLU A 192 1.41 -23.16 -8.08
CA GLU A 192 0.17 -22.39 -8.11
C GLU A 192 -0.77 -22.90 -7.03
N THR A 193 -1.40 -21.96 -6.33
CA THR A 193 -2.52 -22.21 -5.42
C THR A 193 -3.69 -21.33 -5.85
N GLU A 194 -4.85 -21.49 -5.21
CA GLU A 194 -6.00 -20.59 -5.44
C GLU A 194 -5.66 -19.10 -5.26
N ARG A 195 -4.65 -18.76 -4.42
CA ARG A 195 -4.34 -17.37 -4.04
C ARG A 195 -2.91 -16.94 -4.37
N SER A 196 -2.09 -17.78 -4.98
CA SER A 196 -0.68 -17.46 -5.21
C SER A 196 -0.12 -18.13 -6.46
N LEU A 197 0.77 -17.43 -7.15
CA LEU A 197 1.64 -17.97 -8.19
C LEU A 197 3.09 -17.73 -7.77
N THR A 198 3.86 -18.81 -7.62
CA THR A 198 5.28 -18.76 -7.30
C THR A 198 6.09 -19.22 -8.51
N VAL A 199 6.98 -18.35 -8.98
CA VAL A 199 7.93 -18.63 -10.08
C VAL A 199 9.33 -18.72 -9.50
N GLN A 200 9.89 -19.92 -9.44
CA GLN A 200 11.19 -20.17 -8.79
C GLN A 200 12.25 -20.57 -9.82
N ARG A 201 13.47 -20.01 -9.65
CA ARG A 201 14.69 -20.41 -10.36
C ARG A 201 15.79 -20.64 -9.33
N ASN A 202 16.39 -21.82 -9.35
CA ASN A 202 17.45 -22.21 -8.42
C ASN A 202 18.81 -22.12 -9.13
N GLY A 203 19.42 -20.93 -9.11
CA GLY A 203 20.74 -20.71 -9.68
C GLY A 203 21.86 -21.18 -8.75
N GLN A 204 22.83 -21.93 -9.28
CA GLN A 204 24.04 -22.31 -8.54
C GLN A 204 25.24 -21.52 -9.05
N ASN A 205 26.09 -21.05 -8.14
CA ASN A 205 27.32 -20.30 -8.45
C ASN A 205 27.08 -19.09 -9.36
N LEU A 206 25.93 -18.43 -9.22
CA LEU A 206 25.67 -17.17 -9.92
C LEU A 206 26.61 -16.08 -9.38
N PRO A 207 27.16 -15.22 -10.26
CA PRO A 207 27.97 -14.10 -9.82
C PRO A 207 27.14 -13.21 -8.88
N VAL A 208 27.70 -12.87 -7.73
CA VAL A 208 27.01 -12.06 -6.71
C VAL A 208 27.00 -10.60 -7.16
N ASN A 209 25.90 -9.89 -6.89
CA ASN A 209 25.82 -8.43 -7.03
C ASN A 209 26.99 -7.77 -6.29
N GLY A 210 27.99 -7.25 -7.03
CA GLY A 210 29.21 -6.64 -6.48
C GLY A 210 29.00 -5.32 -5.72
N GLY A 211 27.75 -4.89 -5.52
CA GLY A 211 27.39 -3.68 -4.77
C GLY A 211 27.29 -3.87 -3.26
N ALA A 212 27.15 -5.11 -2.76
CA ALA A 212 27.10 -5.38 -1.33
C ALA A 212 28.52 -5.49 -0.75
N LYS A 213 29.19 -4.34 -0.54
CA LYS A 213 30.24 -4.29 0.48
C LYS A 213 29.55 -4.40 1.83
N VAL A 214 29.40 -5.62 2.34
CA VAL A 214 29.00 -5.85 3.74
C VAL A 214 30.18 -5.44 4.60
N GLY A 215 30.27 -4.14 4.90
CA GLY A 215 31.23 -3.58 5.84
C GLY A 215 30.86 -4.01 7.25
N HIS A 216 31.33 -5.18 7.68
CA HIS A 216 31.44 -5.46 9.10
C HIS A 216 32.56 -4.57 9.65
N SER A 217 32.23 -3.37 10.13
CA SER A 217 33.11 -2.67 11.05
C SER A 217 32.98 -3.34 12.42
N ALA A 218 33.86 -4.29 12.69
CA ALA A 218 34.18 -4.65 14.06
C ALA A 218 35.00 -3.50 14.65
N ALA A 219 34.40 -2.76 15.60
CA ALA A 219 35.07 -2.01 16.65
C ALA A 219 34.06 -1.73 17.76
#